data_AF-A0A0J6FUA3-F1
#
_entry.id   AF-A0A0J6FUA3-F1
#
_cell.length_a   1.000
_cell.length_b   1.000
_cell.length_c   1.000
_cell.angle_alpha   90.00
_cell.angle_beta   90.00
_cell.angle_gamma   90.00
#
_symmetry.space_group_name_H-M   'P 1'
#
loop_
_entity.id
_entity.type
_entity.pdbx_description
1 polymer ?
#
loop_
_entity_poly.entity_id
_entity_poly.type
_entity_poly.pdbx_seq_one_letter_code
_entity_poly.pdbx_strand_id
1 'polypeptide(L)'
;MCLSLLLLSFHGHAAPVPGGSWQKSCKNPSMSGTMLSADCKTGTITLFGGGNGWRHTIIQHTDLCSGDLSNDHGRLKCNRGIYTSSLPASANKTCDDVFRDKGVLYAMCRKKSGGYRTNALFLQTQCLSAVNNDGVLSCSTAPPACAPTISAVAANKGFIVHGNCFLPNHAVYFRYVDNNLKNVFGQGSSNAAGSFDINTGPICVYSGPVAISANDGRSSSSDVTGTLWSNTVVMTCP
;
A
#
# COMPACT_ATOMS: atom_id res chain seq x y z
N MET A 1 -35.99 46.76 -44.60
CA MET A 1 -35.90 46.28 -43.21
C MET A 1 -34.82 45.21 -43.16
N CYS A 2 -33.65 45.54 -42.59
CA CYS A 2 -32.50 44.63 -42.55
C CYS A 2 -32.56 43.85 -41.23
N LEU A 3 -32.71 42.52 -41.33
CA LEU A 3 -32.77 41.61 -40.20
C LEU A 3 -31.33 41.35 -39.72
N SER A 4 -30.88 42.04 -38.67
CA SER A 4 -29.56 41.80 -38.07
C SER A 4 -29.56 40.50 -37.28
N LEU A 5 -28.82 39.51 -37.79
CA LEU A 5 -28.44 38.30 -37.08
C LEU A 5 -27.46 38.66 -35.95
N LEU A 6 -27.88 38.52 -34.69
CA LEU A 6 -26.96 38.54 -33.55
C LEU A 6 -26.20 37.21 -33.50
N LEU A 7 -24.94 37.23 -33.93
CA LEU A 7 -23.99 36.15 -33.66
C LEU A 7 -23.57 36.24 -32.19
N LEU A 8 -24.10 35.33 -31.35
CA LEU A 8 -23.61 35.11 -29.99
C LEU A 8 -22.26 34.38 -30.06
N SER A 9 -21.17 35.13 -29.95
CA SER A 9 -19.82 34.58 -29.84
C SER A 9 -19.65 33.92 -28.47
N PHE A 10 -19.80 32.59 -28.40
CA PHE A 10 -19.37 31.80 -27.25
C PHE A 10 -17.84 31.80 -27.18
N HIS A 11 -17.28 32.76 -26.46
CA HIS A 11 -15.88 32.70 -26.08
C HIS A 11 -15.74 31.57 -25.05
N GLY A 12 -15.21 30.43 -25.47
CA GLY A 12 -14.79 29.36 -24.57
C GLY A 12 -13.72 29.92 -23.63
N HIS A 13 -14.14 30.37 -22.44
CA HIS A 13 -13.24 30.82 -21.40
C HIS A 13 -12.53 29.58 -20.85
N ALA A 14 -11.27 29.38 -21.23
CA ALA A 14 -10.43 28.39 -20.56
C ALA A 14 -10.41 28.74 -19.06
N ALA A 15 -10.82 27.81 -18.21
CA ALA A 15 -10.80 28.03 -16.77
C ALA A 15 -9.35 28.40 -16.35
N PRO A 16 -9.16 29.42 -15.50
CA PRO A 16 -7.83 29.84 -15.08
C PRO A 16 -7.11 28.66 -14.42
N VAL A 17 -5.92 28.33 -14.94
CA VAL A 17 -5.06 27.28 -14.38
C VAL A 17 -4.30 27.82 -13.17
N PRO A 18 -4.03 26.98 -12.14
CA PRO A 18 -3.21 27.40 -11.01
C PRO A 18 -1.84 27.92 -11.44
N GLY A 19 -1.38 28.97 -10.75
CA GLY A 19 -0.05 29.54 -10.93
C GLY A 19 1.07 28.55 -10.57
N GLY A 20 2.28 28.84 -11.06
CA GLY A 20 3.49 28.20 -10.55
C GLY A 20 4.54 27.85 -11.58
N SER A 21 5.67 27.34 -11.08
CA SER A 21 6.88 27.05 -11.88
C SER A 21 6.67 25.94 -12.92
N TRP A 22 5.65 25.10 -12.74
CA TRP A 22 5.30 24.01 -13.65
C TRP A 22 5.06 24.50 -15.09
N GLN A 23 4.47 25.69 -15.26
CA GLN A 23 4.13 26.27 -16.56
C GLN A 23 5.36 26.45 -17.47
N LYS A 24 6.57 26.57 -16.90
CA LYS A 24 7.83 26.68 -17.64
C LYS A 24 8.26 25.36 -18.28
N SER A 25 7.73 24.23 -17.82
CA SER A 25 8.21 22.88 -18.17
C SER A 25 7.10 21.88 -18.45
N CYS A 26 5.86 22.34 -18.53
CA CYS A 26 4.68 21.57 -18.92
C CYS A 26 3.91 22.28 -20.03
N LYS A 27 3.11 21.55 -20.79
CA LYS A 27 2.28 22.06 -21.89
C LYS A 27 0.90 21.39 -21.88
N ASN A 28 0.01 21.88 -22.73
CA ASN A 28 -1.35 21.37 -22.90
C ASN A 28 -2.14 21.28 -21.58
N PRO A 29 -2.16 22.34 -20.74
CA PRO A 29 -2.91 22.26 -19.51
C PRO A 29 -4.41 22.24 -19.78
N SER A 30 -5.13 21.37 -19.06
CA SER A 30 -6.58 21.27 -19.12
C SER A 30 -7.15 21.11 -17.71
N MET A 31 -8.10 21.97 -17.37
CA MET A 31 -8.79 22.00 -16.08
C MET A 31 -10.18 21.42 -16.20
N SER A 32 -10.54 20.55 -15.25
CA SER A 32 -11.89 20.05 -15.03
C SER A 32 -12.19 20.05 -13.54
N GLY A 33 -12.95 21.02 -13.04
CA GLY A 33 -13.17 21.21 -11.60
C GLY A 33 -11.85 21.51 -10.88
N THR A 34 -11.47 20.69 -9.90
CA THR A 34 -10.22 20.79 -9.14
C THR A 34 -9.12 19.86 -9.67
N MET A 35 -9.32 19.31 -10.86
CA MET A 35 -8.38 18.42 -11.53
C MET A 35 -7.66 19.15 -12.67
N LEU A 36 -6.34 19.25 -12.56
CA LEU A 36 -5.47 19.77 -13.61
C LEU A 36 -4.75 18.59 -14.28
N SER A 37 -4.81 18.54 -15.61
CA SER A 37 -3.99 17.65 -16.43
C SER A 37 -3.03 18.47 -17.29
N ALA A 38 -1.83 17.95 -17.53
CA ALA A 38 -0.83 18.56 -18.41
C ALA A 38 0.20 17.52 -18.87
N ASP A 39 0.97 17.85 -19.91
CA ASP A 39 2.16 17.08 -20.30
C ASP A 39 3.41 17.76 -19.75
N CYS A 40 4.11 17.12 -18.83
CA CYS A 40 5.27 17.69 -18.13
C CYS A 40 6.58 17.01 -18.50
N LYS A 41 7.67 17.78 -18.62
CA LYS A 41 9.01 17.24 -18.90
C LYS A 41 9.52 16.39 -17.73
N THR A 42 10.04 15.19 -18.01
CA THR A 42 10.55 14.24 -17.01
C THR A 42 11.97 14.53 -16.51
N GLY A 43 12.70 15.45 -17.17
CA GLY A 43 14.11 15.73 -16.91
C GLY A 43 15.04 15.13 -17.98
N THR A 44 16.32 15.52 -17.96
CA THR A 44 17.33 15.14 -18.96
C THR A 44 17.94 13.76 -18.65
N ILE A 45 17.75 12.77 -19.52
CA ILE A 45 18.56 11.53 -19.52
C ILE A 45 19.79 11.76 -20.40
N THR A 46 20.99 11.75 -19.81
CA THR A 46 22.26 11.76 -20.54
C THR A 46 23.25 10.77 -19.94
N LEU A 47 23.48 9.68 -20.68
CA LEU A 47 24.82 9.14 -21.00
C LEU A 47 24.81 8.52 -22.41
N PHE A 48 23.64 8.12 -22.94
CA PHE A 48 23.46 7.63 -24.32
C PHE A 48 22.19 8.18 -25.00
N GLY A 49 22.04 9.51 -25.05
CA GLY A 49 21.16 10.20 -26.02
C GLY A 49 19.65 9.89 -25.96
N GLY A 50 18.94 10.29 -24.90
CA GLY A 50 17.48 10.12 -24.84
C GLY A 50 16.74 11.06 -23.88
N GLY A 51 17.22 12.28 -23.66
CA GLY A 51 16.61 13.22 -22.72
C GLY A 51 15.51 14.09 -23.35
N ASN A 52 14.33 13.53 -23.63
CA ASN A 52 13.14 14.31 -24.03
C ASN A 52 11.81 13.64 -23.62
N GLY A 53 11.77 12.99 -22.45
CA GLY A 53 10.53 12.40 -21.95
C GLY A 53 9.49 13.47 -21.61
N TRP A 54 8.33 13.43 -22.25
CA TRP A 54 7.13 14.11 -21.80
C TRP A 54 6.24 13.08 -21.13
N ARG A 55 5.66 13.44 -19.99
CA ARG A 55 4.76 12.58 -19.24
C ARG A 55 3.43 13.30 -19.05
N HIS A 56 2.36 12.64 -19.48
CA HIS A 56 1.02 13.06 -19.11
C HIS A 56 0.85 12.89 -17.60
N THR A 57 0.44 13.96 -16.92
CA THR A 57 0.26 13.98 -15.48
C THR A 57 -1.06 14.63 -15.13
N ILE A 58 -1.65 14.14 -14.04
CA ILE A 58 -2.89 14.63 -13.47
C ILE A 58 -2.62 14.94 -12.01
N ILE A 59 -3.08 16.09 -11.55
CA ILE A 59 -3.15 16.44 -10.14
C ILE A 59 -4.61 16.77 -9.80
N GLN A 60 -5.13 16.14 -8.76
CA GLN A 60 -6.50 16.33 -8.28
C GLN A 60 -6.49 17.25 -7.06
N HIS A 61 -7.64 17.80 -6.69
CA HIS A 61 -7.77 18.66 -5.51
C HIS A 61 -6.78 19.82 -5.47
N THR A 62 -6.69 20.57 -6.58
CA THR A 62 -5.84 21.78 -6.66
C THR A 62 -6.31 22.89 -5.72
N ASP A 63 -7.57 22.85 -5.30
CA ASP A 63 -8.16 23.72 -4.28
C ASP A 63 -7.56 23.52 -2.88
N LEU A 64 -6.97 22.36 -2.60
CA LEU A 64 -6.26 22.06 -1.35
C LEU A 64 -4.80 22.52 -1.36
N CYS A 65 -4.30 23.07 -2.47
CA CYS A 65 -2.93 23.56 -2.56
C CYS A 65 -2.77 24.87 -1.76
N SER A 66 -1.87 24.86 -0.77
CA SER A 66 -1.32 26.05 -0.14
C SER A 66 -0.18 26.59 -1.00
N GLY A 67 -0.55 27.28 -2.08
CA GLY A 67 0.37 27.96 -3.00
C GLY A 67 0.49 27.33 -4.39
N ASP A 68 1.53 27.76 -5.10
CA ASP A 68 1.77 27.45 -6.51
C ASP A 68 2.10 25.99 -6.79
N LEU A 69 1.81 25.55 -8.02
CA LEU A 69 2.18 24.23 -8.51
C LEU A 69 3.62 24.21 -9.06
N SER A 70 4.22 23.03 -9.05
CA SER A 70 5.58 22.77 -9.54
C SER A 70 5.61 21.49 -10.37
N ASN A 71 6.60 21.36 -11.25
CA ASN A 71 6.88 20.13 -11.97
C ASN A 71 8.04 19.39 -11.32
N ASP A 72 7.78 18.21 -10.79
CA ASP A 72 8.77 17.28 -10.24
C ASP A 72 8.93 16.07 -11.18
N HIS A 73 9.95 16.11 -12.03
CA HIS A 73 10.32 15.02 -12.94
C HIS A 73 9.13 14.48 -13.77
N GLY A 74 8.35 15.39 -14.35
CA GLY A 74 7.22 15.07 -15.23
C GLY A 74 5.91 14.88 -14.48
N ARG A 75 5.81 15.43 -13.26
CA ARG A 75 4.62 15.32 -12.40
C ARG A 75 4.29 16.66 -11.77
N LEU A 76 3.01 17.02 -11.83
CA LEU A 76 2.52 18.19 -11.11
C LEU A 76 2.49 17.90 -9.61
N LYS A 77 3.01 18.84 -8.81
CA LYS A 77 2.96 18.82 -7.35
C LYS A 77 2.63 20.20 -6.81
N CYS A 78 1.96 20.24 -5.67
CA CYS A 78 1.83 21.45 -4.88
C CYS A 78 2.03 21.12 -3.40
N ASN A 79 2.22 22.16 -2.59
CA ASN A 79 2.19 22.00 -1.14
C ASN A 79 0.73 22.00 -0.68
N ARG A 80 0.25 20.93 -0.02
CA ARG A 80 -1.12 20.88 0.53
C ARG A 80 -1.19 21.08 2.05
N GLY A 81 -0.05 21.43 2.67
CA GLY A 81 0.10 21.38 4.11
C GLY A 81 0.11 19.94 4.59
N ILE A 82 1.21 19.52 5.20
CA ILE A 82 1.27 18.19 5.78
C ILE A 82 0.51 18.25 7.12
N TYR A 83 -0.65 17.61 7.23
CA TYR A 83 -1.28 17.32 8.53
C TYR A 83 -0.50 16.21 9.25
N THR A 84 0.79 16.42 9.53
CA THR A 84 1.61 15.53 10.35
C THR A 84 1.61 16.03 11.78
N SER A 85 0.65 15.54 12.55
CA SER A 85 0.89 15.27 13.97
C SER A 85 0.52 13.84 14.38
N SER A 86 -0.07 13.01 13.50
CA SER A 86 -0.37 11.61 13.88
C SER A 86 -0.24 10.54 12.79
N LEU A 87 0.36 10.80 11.62
CA LEU A 87 0.63 9.75 10.64
C LEU A 87 2.14 9.52 10.45
N PRO A 88 2.77 8.69 11.31
CA PRO A 88 4.10 8.15 11.05
C PRO A 88 3.92 7.02 10.05
N ALA A 89 4.31 7.20 8.78
CA ALA A 89 3.85 6.28 7.76
C ALA A 89 4.89 6.13 6.65
N SER A 90 5.47 4.93 6.55
CA SER A 90 6.44 4.55 5.52
C SER A 90 6.04 4.89 4.07
N ALA A 91 4.75 5.17 3.82
CA ALA A 91 4.23 5.75 2.59
C ALA A 91 5.02 6.96 2.09
N ASN A 92 5.52 7.85 2.96
CA ASN A 92 6.29 9.03 2.51
C ASN A 92 7.61 8.68 1.79
N LYS A 93 8.10 7.44 1.89
CA LYS A 93 9.29 6.98 1.15
C LYS A 93 8.97 6.49 -0.26
N THR A 94 7.76 5.99 -0.50
CA THR A 94 7.42 5.24 -1.74
C THR A 94 6.11 5.67 -2.39
N CYS A 95 5.39 6.61 -1.78
CA CYS A 95 4.25 7.30 -2.33
C CYS A 95 4.56 8.79 -2.43
N ASP A 96 4.02 9.41 -3.48
CA ASP A 96 4.08 10.83 -3.74
C ASP A 96 2.69 11.45 -3.50
N ASP A 97 2.67 12.76 -3.27
CA ASP A 97 1.44 13.54 -3.07
C ASP A 97 0.51 12.96 -2.01
N VAL A 98 1.07 12.71 -0.82
CA VAL A 98 0.33 12.18 0.33
C VAL A 98 -0.35 13.33 1.06
N PHE A 99 -1.69 13.35 1.07
CA PHE A 99 -2.47 14.39 1.76
C PHE A 99 -3.74 13.81 2.40
N ARG A 100 -4.24 14.49 3.44
CA ARG A 100 -5.45 14.11 4.16
C ARG A 100 -6.55 15.14 3.91
N ASP A 101 -7.71 14.69 3.47
CA ASP A 101 -8.94 15.50 3.38
C ASP A 101 -10.08 14.77 4.10
N LYS A 102 -10.73 15.46 5.06
CA LYS A 102 -11.89 14.97 5.83
C LYS A 102 -11.80 13.52 6.34
N GLY A 103 -10.62 13.10 6.81
CA GLY A 103 -10.40 11.75 7.35
C GLY A 103 -10.00 10.69 6.31
N VAL A 104 -9.91 11.05 5.04
CA VAL A 104 -9.41 10.20 3.96
C VAL A 104 -7.97 10.59 3.63
N LEU A 105 -7.08 9.60 3.57
CA LEU A 105 -5.71 9.76 3.11
C LEU A 105 -5.63 9.44 1.63
N TYR A 106 -5.22 10.40 0.83
CA TYR A 106 -4.96 10.24 -0.59
C TYR A 106 -3.45 10.11 -0.80
N ALA A 107 -3.05 9.22 -1.70
CA ALA A 107 -1.66 9.10 -2.10
C ALA A 107 -1.53 8.50 -3.50
N MET A 108 -0.42 8.81 -4.14
CA MET A 108 0.01 8.16 -5.37
C MET A 108 1.20 7.25 -5.07
N CYS A 109 0.96 5.95 -4.96
CA CYS A 109 1.94 4.98 -4.48
C CYS A 109 2.63 4.22 -5.61
N ARG A 110 3.95 4.02 -5.49
CA ARG A 110 4.76 3.34 -6.50
C ARG A 110 4.54 1.83 -6.45
N LYS A 111 4.33 1.18 -7.59
CA LYS A 111 4.30 -0.29 -7.72
C LYS A 111 5.72 -0.86 -7.71
N LYS A 112 5.89 -2.11 -7.28
CA LYS A 112 7.13 -2.89 -7.37
C LYS A 112 7.59 -3.05 -8.82
N SER A 113 6.64 -3.28 -9.74
CA SER A 113 6.88 -3.36 -11.19
C SER A 113 7.23 -2.01 -11.85
N GLY A 114 7.26 -0.92 -11.08
CA GLY A 114 7.41 0.43 -11.60
C GLY A 114 6.07 1.08 -11.96
N GLY A 115 6.08 2.41 -12.11
CA GLY A 115 4.85 3.20 -12.24
C GLY A 115 4.14 3.42 -10.90
N TYR A 116 2.98 4.06 -10.95
CA TYR A 116 2.25 4.55 -9.77
C TYR A 116 0.76 4.19 -9.84
N ARG A 117 0.10 4.12 -8.70
CA ARG A 117 -1.36 4.05 -8.58
C ARG A 117 -1.85 5.13 -7.60
N THR A 118 -2.85 5.89 -8.02
CA THR A 118 -3.57 6.81 -7.14
C THR A 118 -4.61 6.02 -6.36
N ASN A 119 -4.58 6.12 -5.03
CA ASN A 119 -5.57 5.47 -4.17
C ASN A 119 -5.93 6.38 -3.00
N ALA A 120 -7.07 6.08 -2.40
CA ALA A 120 -7.55 6.70 -1.18
C ALA A 120 -7.71 5.61 -0.10
N LEU A 121 -7.40 5.97 1.14
CA LEU A 121 -7.55 5.12 2.33
C LEU A 121 -8.35 5.90 3.37
N PHE A 122 -9.49 5.36 3.79
CA PHE A 122 -10.21 5.91 4.93
C PHE A 122 -9.41 5.64 6.21
N LEU A 123 -9.01 6.69 6.92
CA LEU A 123 -8.21 6.54 8.14
C LEU A 123 -9.12 6.08 9.28
N GLN A 124 -9.00 4.79 9.60
CA GLN A 124 -9.63 4.21 10.79
C GLN A 124 -8.86 4.60 12.06
N THR A 125 -9.53 4.62 13.21
CA THR A 125 -8.93 4.98 14.51
C THR A 125 -7.78 4.06 14.92
N GLN A 126 -7.82 2.78 14.54
CA GLN A 126 -6.71 1.83 14.77
C GLN A 126 -5.55 1.96 13.78
N CYS A 127 -5.60 2.92 12.85
CA CYS A 127 -4.56 3.06 11.85
C CYS A 127 -3.33 3.76 12.40
N LEU A 128 -2.28 2.99 12.68
CA LEU A 128 -1.03 3.54 13.22
C LEU A 128 -0.15 4.18 12.14
N SER A 129 -0.13 3.59 10.94
CA SER A 129 0.77 4.01 9.87
C SER A 129 0.15 3.67 8.52
N ALA A 130 0.32 4.55 7.53
CA ALA A 130 0.01 4.23 6.14
C ALA A 130 1.24 3.62 5.44
N VAL A 131 1.02 2.54 4.71
CA VAL A 131 2.07 1.77 4.02
C VAL A 131 1.71 1.59 2.57
N ASN A 132 2.73 1.46 1.73
CA ASN A 132 2.57 1.14 0.31
C ASN A 132 2.71 -0.36 0.09
N ASN A 133 1.61 -1.03 -0.29
CA ASN A 133 1.61 -2.44 -0.68
C ASN A 133 1.47 -2.56 -2.20
N ASP A 134 2.59 -2.58 -2.92
CA ASP A 134 2.65 -2.68 -4.39
C ASP A 134 1.74 -1.67 -5.13
N GLY A 135 1.87 -0.42 -4.74
CA GLY A 135 1.07 0.69 -5.25
C GLY A 135 -0.30 0.83 -4.59
N VAL A 136 -0.71 -0.07 -3.70
CA VAL A 136 -1.96 0.07 -2.92
C VAL A 136 -1.64 0.72 -1.58
N LEU A 137 -2.23 1.90 -1.32
CA LEU A 137 -2.15 2.53 -0.01
C LEU A 137 -2.95 1.70 1.00
N SER A 138 -2.30 1.22 2.05
CA SER A 138 -2.91 0.37 3.07
C SER A 138 -2.61 0.89 4.47
N CYS A 139 -3.47 0.56 5.40
CA CYS A 139 -3.24 0.84 6.80
C CYS A 139 -2.42 -0.29 7.44
N SER A 140 -1.33 0.02 8.12
CA SER A 140 -0.74 -0.86 9.12
C SER A 140 -1.29 -0.49 10.49
N THR A 141 -1.96 -1.44 11.14
CA THR A 141 -2.32 -1.37 12.55
C THR A 141 -1.09 -1.65 13.41
N ALA A 142 -1.18 -1.35 14.71
CA ALA A 142 -0.21 -1.86 15.68
C ALA A 142 -0.10 -3.38 15.52
N PRO A 143 1.11 -3.96 15.60
CA PRO A 143 1.25 -5.35 15.96
C PRO A 143 0.37 -5.65 17.19
N PRO A 144 -0.35 -6.78 17.24
CA PRO A 144 -1.05 -7.17 18.45
C PRO A 144 -0.09 -7.13 19.64
N ALA A 145 -0.55 -6.57 20.77
CA ALA A 145 0.25 -6.49 22.01
C ALA A 145 0.55 -7.87 22.61
N CYS A 146 -0.09 -8.92 22.10
CA CYS A 146 0.13 -10.31 22.44
C CYS A 146 1.11 -11.00 21.47
N ALA A 147 1.84 -11.98 22.00
CA ALA A 147 2.58 -12.94 21.19
C ALA A 147 1.61 -13.82 20.37
N PRO A 148 1.99 -14.25 19.15
CA PRO A 148 1.15 -15.13 18.35
C PRO A 148 0.98 -16.48 19.06
N THR A 149 -0.21 -17.06 18.99
CA THR A 149 -0.49 -18.38 19.57
C THR A 149 -1.22 -19.26 18.58
N ILE A 150 -0.95 -20.55 18.63
CA ILE A 150 -1.62 -21.57 17.83
C ILE A 150 -2.14 -22.71 18.70
N SER A 151 -3.20 -23.34 18.22
CA SER A 151 -3.67 -24.67 18.64
C SER A 151 -3.95 -25.50 17.40
N ALA A 152 -3.98 -26.83 17.53
CA ALA A 152 -4.24 -27.71 16.42
C ALA A 152 -5.15 -28.86 16.83
N VAL A 153 -5.98 -29.31 15.89
CA VAL A 153 -6.81 -30.50 16.04
C VAL A 153 -6.57 -31.44 14.86
N ALA A 154 -6.72 -32.75 15.10
CA ALA A 154 -6.56 -33.75 14.06
C ALA A 154 -7.60 -33.56 12.94
N ALA A 155 -7.16 -33.77 11.70
CA ALA A 155 -7.99 -33.75 10.51
C ALA A 155 -7.59 -34.90 9.58
N ASN A 156 -8.32 -35.11 8.49
CA ASN A 156 -8.05 -36.21 7.56
C ASN A 156 -6.62 -36.12 6.97
N LYS A 157 -5.72 -37.00 7.45
CA LYS A 157 -4.29 -37.04 7.09
C LYS A 157 -3.50 -35.76 7.40
N GLY A 158 -3.97 -34.94 8.33
CA GLY A 158 -3.34 -33.66 8.67
C GLY A 158 -3.97 -33.01 9.89
N PHE A 159 -3.96 -31.68 9.94
CA PHE A 159 -4.48 -30.90 11.07
C PHE A 159 -5.29 -29.69 10.61
N ILE A 160 -6.22 -29.25 11.45
CA ILE A 160 -6.74 -27.87 11.40
C ILE A 160 -5.98 -27.09 12.46
N VAL A 161 -5.29 -26.03 12.03
CA VAL A 161 -4.51 -25.15 12.90
C VAL A 161 -5.30 -23.86 13.10
N HIS A 162 -5.60 -23.55 14.35
CA HIS A 162 -6.22 -22.30 14.77
C HIS A 162 -5.14 -21.35 15.28
N GLY A 163 -5.14 -20.11 14.81
CA GLY A 163 -4.17 -19.10 15.23
C GLY A 163 -4.84 -17.84 15.72
N ASN A 164 -4.21 -17.18 16.70
CA ASN A 164 -4.63 -15.89 17.25
C ASN A 164 -3.42 -14.99 17.49
N CYS A 165 -3.66 -13.68 17.59
CA CYS A 165 -2.63 -12.68 17.86
C CYS A 165 -1.54 -12.58 16.77
N PHE A 166 -1.89 -12.86 15.52
CA PHE A 166 -1.04 -12.57 14.35
C PHE A 166 -1.33 -11.17 13.79
N LEU A 167 -0.41 -10.61 13.01
CA LEU A 167 -0.66 -9.37 12.28
C LEU A 167 -1.96 -9.49 11.45
N PRO A 168 -2.91 -8.53 11.51
CA PRO A 168 -4.14 -8.58 10.74
C PRO A 168 -3.93 -8.59 9.22
N ASN A 169 -4.71 -9.39 8.48
CA ASN A 169 -4.66 -9.53 7.02
C ASN A 169 -3.24 -9.78 6.49
N HIS A 170 -2.45 -10.58 7.21
CA HIS A 170 -1.03 -10.75 6.95
C HIS A 170 -0.70 -12.19 6.62
N ALA A 171 0.39 -12.39 5.87
CA ALA A 171 0.93 -13.71 5.64
C ALA A 171 1.35 -14.36 6.96
N VAL A 172 1.02 -15.64 7.10
CA VAL A 172 1.45 -16.50 8.20
C VAL A 172 2.27 -17.64 7.62
N TYR A 173 3.45 -17.86 8.18
CA TYR A 173 4.39 -18.90 7.77
C TYR A 173 4.40 -20.01 8.81
N PHE A 174 4.16 -21.23 8.37
CA PHE A 174 4.11 -22.42 9.21
C PHE A 174 5.39 -23.23 9.05
N ARG A 175 5.83 -23.84 10.14
CA ARG A 175 6.89 -24.82 10.18
C ARG A 175 6.36 -26.08 10.85
N TYR A 176 6.46 -27.19 10.13
CA TYR A 176 6.12 -28.54 10.61
C TYR A 176 7.42 -29.33 10.71
N VAL A 177 7.66 -29.97 11.86
CA VAL A 177 8.87 -30.74 12.13
C VAL A 177 8.48 -32.12 12.63
N ASP A 178 8.93 -33.17 11.93
CA ASP A 178 8.75 -34.55 12.36
C ASP A 178 9.85 -35.00 13.34
N ASN A 179 9.74 -36.23 13.84
CA ASN A 179 10.74 -36.83 14.73
C ASN A 179 12.15 -36.99 14.14
N ASN A 180 12.28 -36.95 12.81
CA ASN A 180 13.56 -37.01 12.12
C ASN A 180 14.12 -35.61 11.86
N LEU A 181 13.52 -34.57 12.48
CA LEU A 181 13.85 -33.17 12.29
C LEU A 181 13.68 -32.69 10.84
N LYS A 182 12.88 -33.41 10.05
CA LYS A 182 12.55 -32.99 8.69
C LYS A 182 11.58 -31.83 8.77
N ASN A 183 11.90 -30.77 8.03
CA ASN A 183 11.09 -29.55 8.00
C ASN A 183 10.19 -29.56 6.77
N VAL A 184 8.92 -29.24 6.97
CA VAL A 184 7.98 -28.87 5.92
C VAL A 184 7.49 -27.46 6.25
N PHE A 185 7.38 -26.62 5.22
CA PHE A 185 6.92 -25.25 5.37
C PHE A 185 5.56 -25.07 4.71
N GLY A 186 4.68 -24.34 5.37
CA GLY A 186 3.37 -23.96 4.86
C GLY A 186 3.18 -22.44 4.90
N GLN A 187 2.19 -21.96 4.16
CA GLN A 187 1.81 -20.56 4.20
C GLN A 187 0.29 -20.44 4.22
N GLY A 188 -0.19 -19.42 4.92
CA GLY A 188 -1.57 -18.97 4.85
C GLY A 188 -1.66 -17.48 5.17
N SER A 189 -2.85 -17.05 5.60
CA SER A 189 -3.10 -15.67 5.96
C SER A 189 -4.03 -15.57 7.16
N SER A 190 -3.76 -14.60 8.03
CA SER A 190 -4.70 -14.17 9.07
C SER A 190 -5.83 -13.32 8.47
N ASN A 191 -6.96 -13.28 9.16
CA ASN A 191 -8.07 -12.39 8.88
C ASN A 191 -7.84 -10.99 9.48
N ALA A 192 -8.84 -10.11 9.37
CA ALA A 192 -8.78 -8.75 9.90
C ALA A 192 -8.67 -8.67 11.44
N ALA A 193 -8.96 -9.75 12.16
CA ALA A 193 -8.78 -9.84 13.61
C ALA A 193 -7.39 -10.40 14.00
N GLY A 194 -6.55 -10.79 13.04
CA GLY A 194 -5.27 -11.44 13.33
C GLY A 194 -5.42 -12.92 13.72
N SER A 195 -6.54 -13.54 13.32
CA SER A 195 -6.83 -14.96 13.57
C SER A 195 -6.89 -15.75 12.26
N PHE A 196 -6.76 -17.07 12.33
CA PHE A 196 -6.96 -17.96 11.18
C PHE A 196 -7.41 -19.35 11.60
N ASP A 197 -8.02 -20.06 10.64
CA ASP A 197 -8.32 -21.48 10.69
C ASP A 197 -7.81 -22.11 9.40
N ILE A 198 -6.69 -22.84 9.46
CA ILE A 198 -6.01 -23.36 8.27
C ILE A 198 -5.96 -24.88 8.34
N ASN A 199 -6.49 -25.54 7.31
CA ASN A 199 -6.30 -26.97 7.11
C ASN A 199 -4.95 -27.18 6.43
N THR A 200 -4.08 -27.99 7.03
CA THR A 200 -2.74 -28.28 6.50
C THR A 200 -2.79 -29.10 5.20
N GLY A 201 -3.93 -29.71 4.89
CA GLY A 201 -4.01 -30.79 3.92
C GLY A 201 -3.26 -32.04 4.40
N PRO A 202 -3.00 -33.00 3.49
CA PRO A 202 -2.45 -34.30 3.83
C PRO A 202 -0.93 -34.25 4.09
N ILE A 203 -0.51 -33.69 5.23
CA ILE A 203 0.91 -33.62 5.61
C ILE A 203 1.42 -34.87 6.33
N CYS A 204 0.50 -35.70 6.85
CA CYS A 204 0.84 -36.94 7.54
C CYS A 204 1.12 -38.05 6.53
N VAL A 205 2.41 -38.26 6.25
CA VAL A 205 2.90 -39.39 5.43
C VAL A 205 3.19 -40.61 6.30
N TYR A 206 3.73 -40.39 7.50
CA TYR A 206 4.06 -41.41 8.49
C TYR A 206 3.39 -41.07 9.81
N SER A 207 2.97 -42.09 10.55
CA SER A 207 2.46 -41.94 11.91
C SER A 207 3.55 -41.43 12.84
N GLY A 208 3.20 -40.55 13.77
CA GLY A 208 4.14 -40.03 14.77
C GLY A 208 3.91 -38.57 15.09
N PRO A 209 4.60 -38.05 16.11
CA PRO A 209 4.47 -36.65 16.50
C PRO A 209 5.04 -35.71 15.44
N VAL A 210 4.35 -34.60 15.26
CA VAL A 210 4.71 -33.47 14.42
C VAL A 210 4.60 -32.21 15.28
N ALA A 211 5.72 -31.51 15.42
CA ALA A 211 5.76 -30.20 16.04
C ALA A 211 5.36 -29.13 15.02
N ILE A 212 4.43 -28.26 15.40
CA ILE A 212 3.88 -27.19 14.57
C ILE A 212 4.21 -25.87 15.25
N SER A 213 4.77 -24.92 14.50
CA SER A 213 4.92 -23.52 14.92
C SER A 213 4.63 -22.59 13.75
N ALA A 214 4.29 -21.33 14.04
CA ALA A 214 4.01 -20.34 13.02
C ALA A 214 4.55 -18.95 13.39
N ASN A 215 4.74 -18.08 12.40
CA ASN A 215 5.07 -16.67 12.59
C ASN A 215 4.45 -15.78 11.51
N ASP A 216 4.40 -14.47 11.74
CA ASP A 216 3.95 -13.44 10.80
C ASP A 216 5.08 -12.49 10.36
N GLY A 217 6.33 -12.86 10.61
CA GLY A 217 7.50 -12.03 10.28
C GLY A 217 7.76 -10.87 11.24
N ARG A 218 7.01 -10.72 12.34
CA ARG A 218 7.39 -9.78 13.41
C ARG A 218 8.78 -10.13 13.94
N SER A 219 9.58 -9.12 14.20
CA SER A 219 10.93 -9.30 14.72
C SER A 219 10.91 -9.63 16.21
N SER A 220 11.82 -10.49 16.66
CA SER A 220 12.07 -10.76 18.06
C SER A 220 13.57 -10.85 18.32
N SER A 221 14.10 -10.03 19.23
CA SER A 221 15.49 -10.11 19.66
C SER A 221 15.75 -11.27 20.63
N SER A 222 14.71 -11.86 21.19
CA SER A 222 14.81 -13.01 22.10
C SER A 222 14.78 -14.36 21.38
N ASP A 223 14.42 -14.39 20.09
CA ASP A 223 14.41 -15.60 19.28
C ASP A 223 15.67 -15.68 18.41
N VAL A 224 16.29 -16.85 18.34
CA VAL A 224 17.53 -17.08 17.58
C VAL A 224 17.36 -16.81 16.08
N THR A 225 16.16 -16.98 15.55
CA THR A 225 15.85 -16.69 14.14
C THR A 225 15.66 -15.19 13.87
N GLY A 226 15.65 -14.35 14.90
CA GLY A 226 15.32 -12.93 14.81
C GLY A 226 13.82 -12.67 14.57
N THR A 227 12.98 -13.72 14.56
CA THR A 227 11.55 -13.66 14.26
C THR A 227 10.74 -14.12 15.46
N LEU A 228 9.61 -13.46 15.73
CA LEU A 228 8.68 -13.82 16.79
C LEU A 228 7.85 -15.04 16.36
N TRP A 229 8.18 -16.21 16.90
CA TRP A 229 7.41 -17.43 16.70
C TRP A 229 6.27 -17.58 17.70
N SER A 230 5.24 -18.32 17.30
CA SER A 230 4.20 -18.79 18.20
C SER A 230 4.72 -19.81 19.21
N ASN A 231 3.87 -20.22 20.14
CA ASN A 231 4.07 -21.49 20.85
C ASN A 231 4.21 -22.65 19.85
N THR A 232 4.88 -23.72 20.29
CA THR A 232 4.96 -24.98 19.55
C THR A 232 3.87 -25.93 20.04
N VAL A 233 3.09 -26.49 19.10
CA VAL A 233 2.09 -27.52 19.39
C VAL A 233 2.60 -28.84 18.83
N VAL A 234 2.56 -29.90 19.63
CA VAL A 234 2.92 -31.25 19.18
C VAL A 234 1.65 -32.05 18.99
N MET A 235 1.41 -32.50 17.76
CA MET A 235 0.27 -33.33 17.40
C MET A 235 0.75 -34.68 16.88
N THR A 236 -0.04 -35.73 17.07
CA THR A 236 0.27 -37.05 16.50
C THR A 236 -0.41 -37.18 15.15
N CYS A 237 0.36 -37.42 14.10
CA CYS A 237 -0.17 -37.87 12.82
C CYS A 237 -0.86 -39.23 13.01
N PRO A 238 -2.14 -39.34 12.60
CA PRO A 238 -2.91 -40.57 12.73
C PRO A 238 -2.34 -41.71 11.86
#